data_AF-A0A1R4J5N2-F1
#
_entry.id   AF-A0A1R4J5N2-F1
#
_cell.length_a   1.000
_cell.length_b   1.000
_cell.length_c   1.000
_cell.angle_alpha   90.00
_cell.angle_beta   90.00
_cell.angle_gamma   90.00
#
_symmetry.space_group_name_H-M   'P 1'
#
loop_
_entity.id
_entity.type
_entity.pdbx_description
1 polymer ?
#
loop_
_entity_poly.entity_id
_entity_poly.type
_entity_poly.pdbx_seq_one_letter_code
_entity_poly.pdbx_strand_id
1 'polypeptide(L)'
;MCEFIYQGGSVISEDDFKSHLSSLCQLENIGVLLGAGASVGCGGMTMKEVWLDSISSTSNIVHELLAFKLITQENITNQDVNVEQLLDQVTQYLSVYKKTTPLNTDTDQEQQPINRLLKVLLCLYQSVTKAALLVEQETFGNENIGSQDRFQYHRELLEKLISNRQPGQAAPMLFTT
;
A
#
# COMPACT_ATOMS: atom_id res chain seq x y z
N MET A 1 15.77 12.49 17.88
CA MET A 1 15.68 11.41 16.88
C MET A 1 16.87 11.63 15.96
N CYS A 2 17.82 10.69 15.88
CA CYS A 2 18.92 10.82 14.92
C CYS A 2 18.36 10.44 13.55
N GLU A 3 18.19 11.43 12.67
CA GLU A 3 17.85 11.19 11.27
C GLU A 3 19.08 10.59 10.61
N PHE A 4 19.05 9.28 10.39
CA PHE A 4 20.11 8.60 9.67
C PHE A 4 19.81 8.69 8.18
N ILE A 5 20.46 9.65 7.50
CA ILE A 5 20.43 9.74 6.04
C ILE A 5 21.53 8.83 5.50
N TYR A 6 21.17 7.95 4.56
CA TYR A 6 22.11 7.01 3.96
C TYR A 6 22.19 7.16 2.45
N GLN A 7 23.38 6.95 1.89
CA GLN A 7 23.62 6.78 0.46
C GLN A 7 24.51 5.56 0.25
N GLY A 8 24.05 4.57 -0.53
CA GLY A 8 24.82 3.35 -0.79
C GLY A 8 25.23 2.58 0.48
N GLY A 9 24.45 2.67 1.56
CA GLY A 9 24.75 2.05 2.85
C GLY A 9 25.70 2.84 3.76
N SER A 10 26.18 4.01 3.32
CA SER A 10 27.01 4.91 4.14
C SER A 10 26.16 6.05 4.72
N VAL A 11 26.38 6.38 5.99
CA VAL A 11 25.73 7.55 6.63
C VAL A 11 26.29 8.82 5.99
N ILE A 12 25.40 9.75 5.63
CA ILE A 12 25.77 11.07 5.10
C ILE A 12 25.24 12.19 6.01
N SER A 13 25.87 13.37 5.94
CA SER A 13 25.37 14.55 6.64
C SER A 13 24.16 15.17 5.94
N GLU A 14 23.42 16.02 6.65
CA GLU A 14 22.30 16.78 6.06
C GLU A 14 22.78 17.74 4.96
N ASP A 15 23.98 18.31 5.12
CA ASP A 15 24.59 19.19 4.11
C ASP A 15 24.95 18.42 2.84
N ASP A 16 25.53 17.22 2.98
CA ASP A 16 25.83 16.33 1.85
C ASP A 16 24.54 15.93 1.13
N PHE A 17 23.49 15.58 1.89
CA PHE A 17 22.18 15.26 1.34
C PHE A 17 21.59 16.42 0.53
N LYS A 18 21.59 17.64 1.08
CA LYS A 18 21.12 18.85 0.37
C LYS A 18 21.95 19.16 -0.86
N SER A 19 23.27 18.95 -0.79
CA SER A 19 24.18 19.11 -1.91
C SER A 19 23.83 18.14 -3.04
N HIS A 20 23.68 16.85 -2.72
CA HIS A 20 23.29 15.82 -3.68
C HIS A 20 21.92 16.10 -4.30
N LEU A 21 20.93 16.48 -3.49
CA LEU A 21 19.61 16.84 -3.99
C LEU A 21 19.66 18.05 -4.93
N SER A 22 20.47 19.06 -4.60
CA SER A 22 20.67 20.23 -5.46
C SER A 22 21.33 19.87 -6.79
N SER A 23 22.32 18.97 -6.79
CA SER A 23 22.92 18.44 -8.01
C SER A 23 21.92 17.65 -8.85
N LEU A 24 21.06 16.84 -8.22
CA LEU A 24 19.99 16.11 -8.92
C LEU A 24 19.05 17.09 -9.64
N CYS A 25 18.67 18.21 -9.02
CA CYS A 25 17.81 19.21 -9.65
C CYS A 25 18.39 19.86 -10.91
N GLN A 26 19.70 19.74 -11.16
CA GLN A 26 20.37 20.26 -12.37
C GLN A 26 20.39 19.25 -13.52
N LEU A 27 20.06 17.98 -13.26
CA LEU A 27 20.06 16.95 -14.29
C LEU A 27 18.82 17.08 -15.18
N GLU A 28 19.03 17.00 -16.49
CA GLU A 28 17.95 17.10 -17.48
C GLU A 28 17.13 15.81 -17.61
N ASN A 29 17.75 14.66 -17.31
CA ASN A 29 17.16 13.32 -17.49
C ASN A 29 17.07 12.57 -16.16
N ILE A 30 16.04 12.88 -15.39
CA ILE A 30 15.76 12.22 -14.11
C ILE A 30 14.57 11.28 -14.27
N GLY A 31 14.74 10.04 -13.82
CA GLY A 31 13.64 9.13 -13.55
C GLY A 31 13.40 9.08 -12.05
N VAL A 32 12.13 9.09 -11.64
CA VAL A 32 11.74 8.98 -10.23
C VAL A 32 11.01 7.66 -10.01
N LEU A 33 11.46 6.88 -9.03
CA LEU A 33 10.80 5.66 -8.58
C LEU A 33 10.16 5.93 -7.21
N LEU A 34 8.84 5.92 -7.17
CA LEU A 34 8.05 6.11 -5.96
C LEU A 34 7.55 4.76 -5.45
N GLY A 35 7.82 4.48 -4.18
CA GLY A 35 7.22 3.36 -3.47
C GLY A 35 5.96 3.76 -2.70
N ALA A 36 5.29 2.78 -2.07
CA ALA A 36 4.12 3.04 -1.21
C ALA A 36 4.38 4.08 -0.11
N GLY A 37 5.62 4.21 0.37
CA GLY A 37 6.01 5.24 1.33
C GLY A 37 5.80 6.68 0.85
N ALA A 38 5.84 6.93 -0.47
CA ALA A 38 5.64 8.25 -1.03
C ALA A 38 4.22 8.79 -0.82
N SER A 39 3.22 7.90 -0.73
CA SER A 39 1.83 8.28 -0.57
C SER A 39 1.36 8.39 0.88
N VAL A 40 2.15 7.93 1.86
CA VAL A 40 1.78 7.96 3.29
C VAL A 40 1.44 9.37 3.76
N GLY A 41 2.24 10.36 3.37
CA GLY A 41 2.02 11.77 3.73
C GLY A 41 0.74 12.40 3.14
N CYS A 42 0.10 11.74 2.17
CA CYS A 42 -1.14 12.21 1.55
C CYS A 42 -2.35 11.28 1.79
N GLY A 43 -2.24 10.34 2.73
CA GLY A 43 -3.33 9.45 3.13
C GLY A 43 -3.20 8.01 2.64
N GLY A 44 -2.09 7.66 1.98
CA GLY A 44 -1.71 6.29 1.70
C GLY A 44 -1.29 5.54 2.96
N MET A 45 -1.06 4.24 2.83
CA MET A 45 -0.65 3.37 3.93
C MET A 45 0.54 2.51 3.51
N THR A 46 1.49 2.33 4.42
CA THR A 46 2.48 1.25 4.37
C THR A 46 1.80 -0.11 4.51
N MET A 47 2.45 -1.20 4.10
CA MET A 47 1.91 -2.56 4.28
C MET A 47 1.58 -2.87 5.75
N LYS A 48 2.38 -2.33 6.68
CA LYS A 48 2.12 -2.44 8.12
C LYS A 48 0.84 -1.72 8.51
N GLU A 49 0.60 -0.51 8.01
CA GLU A 49 -0.60 0.25 8.29
C GLU A 49 -1.84 -0.39 7.66
N VAL A 50 -1.73 -0.94 6.43
CA VAL A 50 -2.81 -1.71 5.80
C VAL A 50 -3.21 -2.90 6.67
N TRP A 51 -2.24 -3.63 7.21
CA TRP A 51 -2.51 -4.74 8.13
C TRP A 51 -3.24 -4.27 9.39
N LEU A 52 -2.76 -3.20 10.03
CA LEU A 52 -3.36 -2.65 11.25
C LEU A 52 -4.78 -2.13 11.01
N ASP A 53 -5.02 -1.47 9.88
CA ASP A 53 -6.34 -1.01 9.44
C ASP A 53 -7.29 -2.20 9.26
N SER A 54 -6.82 -3.28 8.60
CA SER A 54 -7.61 -4.49 8.37
C SER A 54 -8.09 -5.12 9.68
N ILE A 55 -7.20 -5.31 10.65
CA ILE A 55 -7.54 -5.96 11.92
C ILE A 55 -8.31 -5.06 12.89
N SER A 56 -8.25 -3.74 12.70
CA SER A 56 -9.04 -2.78 13.49
C SER A 56 -10.48 -2.68 12.99
N SER A 57 -10.71 -2.90 11.69
CA SER A 57 -12.00 -2.70 11.04
C SER A 57 -12.99 -3.84 11.24
N THR A 58 -12.52 -5.05 11.58
CA THR A 58 -13.39 -6.22 11.77
C THR A 58 -12.96 -7.01 12.99
N SER A 59 -13.79 -7.01 14.03
CA SER A 59 -13.62 -7.91 15.17
C SER A 59 -13.68 -9.36 14.67
N ASN A 60 -12.76 -10.20 15.14
CA ASN A 60 -12.62 -11.63 14.81
C ASN A 60 -11.78 -11.99 13.56
N ILE A 61 -11.31 -11.05 12.71
CA ILE A 61 -10.53 -11.42 11.52
C ILE A 61 -9.23 -12.17 11.87
N VAL A 62 -8.53 -11.74 12.92
CA VAL A 62 -7.30 -12.39 13.39
C VAL A 62 -7.55 -13.84 13.79
N HIS A 63 -8.67 -14.10 14.47
CA HIS A 63 -9.04 -15.45 14.88
C HIS A 63 -9.36 -16.33 13.66
N GLU A 64 -10.05 -15.79 12.65
CA GLU A 64 -10.31 -16.48 11.39
C GLU A 64 -9.01 -16.86 10.68
N LEU A 65 -8.08 -15.91 10.55
CA LEU A 65 -6.78 -16.10 9.93
C LEU A 65 -5.94 -17.17 10.65
N LEU A 66 -5.95 -17.18 11.99
CA LEU A 66 -5.31 -18.22 12.80
C LEU A 66 -5.98 -19.59 12.60
N ALA A 67 -7.32 -19.65 12.54
CA ALA A 67 -8.07 -20.89 12.35
C ALA A 67 -7.74 -21.58 11.01
N PHE A 68 -7.52 -20.79 9.95
CA PHE A 68 -7.08 -21.29 8.65
C PHE A 68 -5.56 -21.46 8.52
N LYS A 69 -4.79 -21.15 9.58
CA LYS A 69 -3.31 -21.17 9.58
C LYS A 69 -2.68 -20.29 8.50
N LEU A 70 -3.36 -19.19 8.15
CA LEU A 70 -2.88 -18.21 7.18
C LEU A 70 -1.89 -17.23 7.82
N ILE A 71 -1.95 -17.07 9.14
CA ILE A 71 -0.98 -16.33 9.95
C ILE A 71 -0.60 -17.15 11.18
N THR A 72 0.52 -16.79 11.82
CA THR A 72 0.94 -17.36 13.10
C THR A 72 0.93 -16.30 14.21
N GLN A 73 0.94 -16.74 15.46
CA GLN A 73 1.07 -15.84 16.60
C GLN A 73 2.42 -15.10 16.60
N GLU A 74 3.48 -15.76 16.13
CA GLU A 74 4.80 -15.16 15.95
C GLU A 74 4.74 -13.99 14.96
N ASN A 75 4.05 -14.16 13.82
CA ASN A 75 3.93 -13.08 12.84
C ASN A 75 3.25 -11.84 13.39
N ILE A 76 2.22 -12.05 14.21
CA ILE A 76 1.50 -10.96 14.88
C ILE A 76 2.43 -10.25 15.86
N THR A 77 3.17 -10.99 16.67
CA THR A 77 4.11 -10.43 17.66
C THR A 77 5.24 -9.66 17.00
N ASN A 78 5.80 -10.17 15.91
CA ASN A 78 6.88 -9.52 15.16
C ASN A 78 6.39 -8.38 14.25
N GLN A 79 5.08 -8.25 14.06
CA GLN A 79 4.47 -7.27 13.14
C GLN A 79 4.96 -7.42 11.69
N ASP A 80 5.17 -8.65 11.24
CA ASP A 80 5.75 -9.00 9.94
C ASP A 80 4.75 -9.66 8.96
N VAL A 81 3.46 -9.50 9.22
CA VAL A 81 2.39 -10.04 8.36
C VAL A 81 2.45 -9.36 6.98
N ASN A 82 2.68 -10.16 5.94
CA ASN A 82 2.63 -9.71 4.55
C ASN A 82 1.18 -9.81 4.01
N VAL A 83 0.53 -8.66 3.86
CA VAL A 83 -0.86 -8.56 3.39
C VAL A 83 -1.04 -9.06 1.95
N GLU A 84 -0.06 -8.82 1.07
CA GLU A 84 -0.11 -9.26 -0.32
C GLU A 84 -0.10 -10.79 -0.39
N GLN A 85 0.86 -11.41 0.29
CA GLN A 85 0.92 -12.87 0.41
C GLN A 85 -0.36 -13.45 1.03
N LEU A 86 -0.92 -12.75 2.02
CA LEU A 86 -2.14 -13.19 2.68
C LEU A 86 -3.35 -13.18 1.74
N LEU A 87 -3.50 -12.12 0.92
CA LEU A 87 -4.56 -12.05 -0.09
C LEU A 87 -4.49 -13.22 -1.09
N ASP A 88 -3.28 -13.55 -1.55
CA ASP A 88 -3.06 -14.68 -2.45
C ASP A 88 -3.44 -16.01 -1.80
N GLN A 89 -3.00 -16.23 -0.56
CA GLN A 89 -3.30 -17.45 0.18
C GLN A 89 -4.81 -17.61 0.46
N VAL A 90 -5.49 -16.53 0.86
CA VAL A 90 -6.95 -16.54 1.07
C VAL A 90 -7.68 -16.88 -0.23
N THR A 91 -7.26 -16.29 -1.35
CA THR A 91 -7.85 -16.55 -2.68
C THR A 91 -7.62 -18.00 -3.12
N GLN A 92 -6.43 -18.54 -2.87
CA GLN A 92 -6.11 -19.94 -3.13
C GLN A 92 -7.00 -20.88 -2.30
N TYR A 93 -7.14 -20.62 -1.00
CA TYR A 93 -7.98 -21.42 -0.10
C TYR A 93 -9.44 -21.37 -0.52
N LEU A 94 -9.96 -20.19 -0.86
CA LEU A 94 -11.31 -20.03 -1.41
C LEU A 94 -11.53 -20.88 -2.67
N SER A 95 -10.56 -20.89 -3.59
CA SER A 95 -10.62 -21.70 -4.81
C SER A 95 -10.69 -23.20 -4.50
N VAL A 96 -9.94 -23.67 -3.51
CA VAL A 96 -9.98 -25.07 -3.06
C VAL A 96 -11.33 -25.39 -2.45
N TYR A 97 -11.80 -24.62 -1.46
CA TYR A 97 -13.08 -24.88 -0.79
C TYR A 97 -14.27 -24.83 -1.75
N LYS A 98 -14.29 -23.90 -2.72
CA LYS A 98 -15.35 -23.86 -3.75
C LYS A 98 -15.43 -25.13 -4.59
N LYS A 99 -14.31 -25.84 -4.78
CA LYS A 99 -14.26 -27.09 -5.55
C LYS A 99 -14.57 -28.33 -4.71
N THR A 100 -14.23 -28.30 -3.43
CA THR A 100 -14.31 -29.47 -2.54
C THR A 100 -15.57 -29.50 -1.68
N THR A 101 -16.23 -28.35 -1.46
CA THR A 101 -17.43 -28.27 -0.62
C THR A 101 -18.68 -28.70 -1.40
N PRO A 102 -19.42 -29.73 -0.96
CA PRO A 102 -20.68 -30.12 -1.58
C PRO A 102 -21.75 -29.03 -1.43
N LEU A 103 -22.54 -28.77 -2.47
CA LEU A 103 -23.56 -27.70 -2.48
C LEU A 103 -24.71 -27.88 -1.46
N ASN A 104 -24.85 -29.03 -0.82
CA ASN A 104 -26.10 -29.46 -0.16
C ASN A 104 -25.99 -29.69 1.36
N THR A 105 -25.11 -29.00 2.08
CA THR A 105 -25.08 -29.10 3.54
C THR A 105 -25.86 -27.94 4.16
N ASP A 106 -27.03 -28.26 4.75
CA ASP A 106 -27.89 -27.44 5.66
C ASP A 106 -27.15 -27.03 6.96
N THR A 107 -25.89 -26.62 6.81
CA THR A 107 -25.07 -26.06 7.87
C THR A 107 -25.24 -24.55 7.82
N ASP A 108 -25.25 -23.91 9.00
CA ASP A 108 -25.29 -22.44 9.13
C ASP A 108 -24.38 -21.81 8.08
N GLN A 109 -24.98 -21.13 7.11
CA GLN A 109 -24.27 -20.61 5.94
C GLN A 109 -23.09 -19.75 6.39
N GLU A 110 -23.22 -19.02 7.50
CA GLU A 110 -22.16 -18.18 8.05
C GLU A 110 -20.92 -18.94 8.55
N GLN A 111 -21.05 -20.18 9.01
CA GLN A 111 -19.91 -20.96 9.50
C GLN A 111 -19.17 -21.70 8.39
N GLN A 112 -19.71 -21.72 7.17
CA GLN A 112 -19.04 -22.37 6.06
C GLN A 112 -17.69 -21.71 5.78
N PRO A 113 -16.62 -22.51 5.55
CA PRO A 113 -15.29 -22.00 5.27
C PRO A 113 -15.25 -20.95 4.15
N ILE A 114 -16.08 -21.12 3.11
CA ILE A 114 -16.19 -20.19 1.99
C ILE A 114 -16.63 -18.80 2.48
N ASN A 115 -17.69 -18.72 3.28
CA ASN A 115 -18.21 -17.44 3.75
C ASN A 115 -17.27 -16.75 4.73
N ARG A 116 -16.61 -17.51 5.61
CA ARG A 116 -15.59 -17.00 6.52
C ARG A 116 -14.40 -16.41 5.75
N LEU A 117 -13.87 -17.13 4.77
CA LEU A 117 -12.78 -16.65 3.93
C LEU A 117 -13.18 -15.48 3.01
N LEU A 118 -14.43 -15.42 2.54
CA LEU A 118 -14.95 -14.26 1.80
C LEU A 118 -15.00 -13.00 2.67
N LYS A 119 -15.41 -13.13 3.95
CA LYS A 119 -15.38 -12.02 4.92
C LYS A 119 -13.95 -11.55 5.17
N VAL A 120 -12.99 -12.47 5.35
CA VAL A 120 -11.56 -12.14 5.46
C VAL A 120 -11.08 -11.39 4.21
N LEU A 121 -11.37 -11.93 3.02
CA LEU A 121 -10.93 -11.35 1.75
C LEU A 121 -11.50 -9.94 1.54
N LEU A 122 -12.78 -9.75 1.83
CA LEU A 122 -13.45 -8.45 1.73
C LEU A 122 -12.77 -7.42 2.63
N CYS A 123 -12.49 -7.78 3.88
CA CYS A 123 -11.86 -6.88 4.84
C CYS A 123 -10.45 -6.46 4.39
N LEU A 124 -9.62 -7.42 3.95
CA LEU A 124 -8.29 -7.11 3.43
C LEU A 124 -8.37 -6.20 2.19
N TYR A 125 -9.28 -6.48 1.26
CA TYR A 125 -9.46 -5.62 0.07
C TYR A 125 -9.96 -4.22 0.42
N GLN A 126 -10.82 -4.07 1.43
CA GLN A 126 -11.29 -2.76 1.86
C GLN A 126 -10.14 -1.89 2.35
N SER A 127 -9.26 -2.44 3.19
CA SER A 127 -8.08 -1.72 3.68
C SER A 127 -7.07 -1.41 2.56
N VAL A 128 -6.82 -2.35 1.65
CA VAL A 128 -5.97 -2.09 0.46
C VAL A 128 -6.58 -1.01 -0.43
N THR A 129 -7.89 -1.07 -0.68
CA THR A 129 -8.59 -0.07 -1.51
C THR A 129 -8.53 1.31 -0.86
N LYS A 130 -8.79 1.39 0.45
CA LYS A 130 -8.67 2.63 1.23
C LYS A 130 -7.26 3.23 1.11
N ALA A 131 -6.22 2.40 1.25
CA ALA A 131 -4.83 2.82 1.10
C ALA A 131 -4.51 3.33 -0.33
N ALA A 132 -5.13 2.75 -1.35
CA ALA A 132 -4.89 3.10 -2.76
C ALA A 132 -5.67 4.34 -3.21
N LEU A 133 -6.87 4.58 -2.67
CA LEU A 133 -7.71 5.70 -3.09
C LEU A 133 -7.11 7.06 -2.68
N LEU A 134 -6.36 7.10 -1.57
CA LEU A 134 -5.83 8.31 -0.92
C LEU A 134 -6.92 9.31 -0.45
N VAL A 135 -8.13 9.23 -0.96
CA VAL A 135 -9.30 10.05 -0.61
C VAL A 135 -10.37 9.20 0.05
N GLU A 136 -11.30 9.86 0.76
CA GLU A 136 -12.53 9.22 1.21
C GLU A 136 -13.37 8.77 0.01
N GLN A 137 -14.08 7.66 0.15
CA GLN A 137 -14.83 7.02 -0.93
C GLN A 137 -15.87 7.97 -1.55
N GLU A 138 -16.48 8.82 -0.74
CA GLU A 138 -17.48 9.81 -1.13
C GLU A 138 -16.90 10.92 -2.01
N THR A 139 -15.61 11.19 -1.86
CA THR A 139 -14.91 12.23 -2.62
C THR A 139 -14.20 11.68 -3.85
N PHE A 140 -14.14 10.36 -3.99
CA PHE A 140 -13.51 9.72 -5.13
C PHE A 140 -14.29 10.02 -6.43
N GLY A 141 -13.59 10.51 -7.45
CA GLY A 141 -14.20 10.95 -8.72
C GLY A 141 -14.57 12.43 -8.77
N ASN A 142 -14.40 13.18 -7.68
CA ASN A 142 -14.52 14.63 -7.71
C ASN A 142 -13.44 15.25 -8.61
N GLU A 143 -13.78 16.34 -9.29
CA GLU A 143 -12.79 17.13 -10.02
C GLU A 143 -11.79 17.78 -9.05
N ASN A 144 -10.56 18.00 -9.53
CA ASN A 144 -9.51 18.72 -8.80
C ASN A 144 -9.06 18.10 -7.46
N ILE A 145 -9.26 16.81 -7.21
CA ILE A 145 -8.69 16.13 -6.01
C ILE A 145 -7.20 16.42 -5.86
N GLY A 146 -6.46 16.44 -6.98
CA GLY A 146 -5.03 16.72 -7.01
C GLY A 146 -4.62 18.13 -6.54
N SER A 147 -5.55 19.08 -6.38
CA SER A 147 -5.26 20.43 -5.89
C SER A 147 -5.25 20.56 -4.37
N GLN A 148 -5.71 19.54 -3.64
CA GLN A 148 -5.71 19.54 -2.16
C GLN A 148 -4.29 19.72 -1.61
N ASP A 149 -4.14 20.45 -0.50
CA ASP A 149 -2.83 20.83 0.06
C ASP A 149 -1.92 19.63 0.37
N ARG A 150 -2.50 18.50 0.78
CA ARG A 150 -1.75 17.27 1.05
C ARG A 150 -1.01 16.68 -0.17
N PHE A 151 -1.38 17.07 -1.40
CA PHE A 151 -0.67 16.67 -2.61
C PHE A 151 0.37 17.70 -3.07
N GLN A 152 0.64 18.76 -2.30
CA GLN A 152 1.55 19.85 -2.67
C GLN A 152 2.92 19.32 -3.13
N TYR A 153 3.57 18.46 -2.35
CA TYR A 153 4.90 17.95 -2.70
C TYR A 153 4.90 17.07 -3.97
N HIS A 154 3.81 16.34 -4.21
CA HIS A 154 3.65 15.56 -5.44
C HIS A 154 3.49 16.47 -6.66
N ARG A 155 2.73 17.57 -6.52
CA ARG A 155 2.61 18.59 -7.57
C ARG A 155 3.94 19.27 -7.83
N GLU A 156 4.64 19.72 -6.79
CA GLU A 156 5.96 20.36 -6.91
C GLU A 156 6.97 19.44 -7.62
N LEU A 157 6.98 18.15 -7.28
CA LEU A 157 7.81 17.15 -7.96
C LEU A 157 7.48 17.07 -9.45
N LEU A 158 6.20 16.92 -9.80
CA LEU A 158 5.77 16.84 -11.20
C LEU A 158 6.08 18.13 -11.96
N GLU A 159 5.84 19.29 -11.36
CA GLU A 159 6.17 20.59 -11.93
C GLU A 159 7.67 20.70 -12.22
N LYS A 160 8.54 20.27 -11.29
CA LYS A 160 9.99 20.26 -11.50
C LYS A 160 10.43 19.30 -12.60
N LEU A 161 9.85 18.10 -12.64
CA LEU A 161 10.12 17.13 -13.69
C LEU A 161 9.71 17.63 -15.07
N ILE A 162 8.66 18.44 -15.15
CA ILE A 162 8.18 19.07 -16.39
C ILE A 162 9.00 20.33 -16.73
N SER A 163 9.32 21.18 -15.76
CA SER A 163 9.95 22.50 -15.99
C SER A 163 11.38 22.43 -16.51
N ASN A 164 12.12 21.37 -16.15
CA ASN A 164 13.52 21.22 -16.54
C ASN A 164 13.71 20.75 -17.99
N ARG A 165 12.67 20.83 -18.83
CA ARG A 165 12.64 20.19 -20.15
C ARG A 165 12.57 21.17 -21.30
N GLN A 166 13.28 20.82 -22.36
CA GLN A 166 13.22 21.53 -23.62
C GLN A 166 12.12 20.94 -24.53
N PRO A 167 11.49 21.77 -25.40
CA PRO A 167 10.57 21.27 -26.42
C PRO A 167 11.21 20.15 -27.25
N GLY A 168 10.55 18.99 -27.33
CA GLY A 168 11.03 17.81 -28.08
C GLY A 168 11.72 16.72 -27.24
N GLN A 169 11.94 16.93 -25.94
CA GLN A 169 12.44 15.87 -25.04
C GLN A 169 11.33 14.89 -24.61
N ALA A 170 11.63 13.59 -24.58
CA ALA A 170 10.69 12.51 -24.25
C ALA A 170 10.23 12.58 -22.79
N ALA A 171 8.92 12.44 -22.51
CA ALA A 171 8.23 12.65 -21.22
C ALA A 171 8.98 12.16 -19.95
N PRO A 172 8.79 12.80 -18.78
CA PRO A 172 9.46 12.37 -17.55
C PRO A 172 9.05 10.95 -17.19
N MET A 173 10.03 10.19 -16.71
CA MET A 173 9.80 8.81 -16.28
C MET A 173 9.43 8.81 -14.80
N LEU A 174 8.15 8.63 -14.52
CA LEU A 174 7.63 8.34 -13.20
C LEU A 174 7.31 6.86 -13.13
N PHE A 175 7.99 6.15 -12.23
CA PHE A 175 7.72 4.75 -11.94
C PHE A 175 7.09 4.66 -10.55
N THR A 176 6.07 3.83 -10.42
CA THR A 176 5.42 3.51 -9.14
C THR A 176 5.50 2.02 -8.93
N THR A 177 5.76 1.57 -7.70
CA THR A 177 5.71 0.15 -7.31
C THR A 177 4.35 -0.22 -6.74
#